data_AF-A0A7X5QAP0-F1
#
_entry.id   AF-A0A7X5QAP0-F1
#
_cell.length_a   1.000
_cell.length_b   1.000
_cell.length_c   1.000
_cell.angle_alpha   90.00
_cell.angle_beta   90.00
_cell.angle_gamma   90.00
#
_symmetry.space_group_name_H-M   'P 1'
#
loop_
_entity.id
_entity.type
_entity.pdbx_description
1 polymer ?
#
loop_
_entity_poly.entity_id
_entity_poly.type
_entity_poly.pdbx_seq_one_letter_code
_entity_poly.pdbx_strand_id
1 'polypeptide(L)' 'MNCPWSKDEWIIASYLEIHLFEIWPGRYFDMDGQLIERLIYKVSTE' A
#
# COMPACT_ATOMS: atom_id res chain seq x y z
N MET A 1 5.25 12.69 -8.33
CA MET A 1 4.72 12.36 -6.99
C MET A 1 4.05 11.00 -7.08
N ASN A 2 4.83 9.94 -6.93
CA ASN A 2 4.37 8.57 -7.16
C ASN A 2 3.96 7.97 -5.81
N CYS A 3 2.81 8.38 -5.28
CA CYS A 3 2.18 7.64 -4.20
C CYS A 3 1.79 6.25 -4.74
N PRO A 4 1.98 5.16 -3.99
CA PRO A 4 1.57 3.83 -4.42
C PRO A 4 0.04 3.65 -4.53
N TRP A 5 -0.73 4.67 -4.15
CA TRP A 5 -2.20 4.70 -4.13
C TRP A 5 -2.72 5.88 -4.92
N SER A 6 -3.71 5.62 -5.77
CA SER A 6 -4.49 6.64 -6.46
C SER A 6 -5.49 7.30 -5.51
N LYS A 7 -5.92 8.53 -5.82
CA LYS A 7 -6.92 9.28 -5.03
C LYS A 7 -8.22 8.48 -4.84
N ASP A 8 -8.58 7.68 -5.84
CA ASP A 8 -9.78 6.84 -5.82
C ASP A 8 -9.72 5.75 -4.73
N GLU A 9 -8.54 5.17 -4.48
CA GLU A 9 -8.36 4.12 -3.46
C GLU A 9 -8.55 4.67 -2.05
N TRP A 10 -8.10 5.91 -1.81
CA TRP A 10 -8.36 6.63 -0.57
C TRP A 10 -9.84 6.92 -0.35
N ILE A 11 -10.57 7.28 -1.41
CA ILE A 11 -12.01 7.54 -1.32
C ILE A 11 -12.76 6.27 -0.94
N ILE A 12 -12.40 5.13 -1.54
CA ILE A 12 -13.00 3.83 -1.24
C ILE A 12 -12.75 3.44 0.22
N ALA A 13 -11.52 3.58 0.71
CA ALA A 13 -11.18 3.26 2.09
C ALA A 13 -11.93 4.13 3.11
N SER A 14 -11.97 5.44 2.87
CA SER A 14 -12.72 6.37 3.72
C SER A 14 -14.23 6.12 3.69
N TYR A 15 -14.77 5.70 2.53
CA TYR A 15 -16.19 5.41 2.39
C TYR A 15 -16.59 4.11 3.10
N LEU A 16 -15.72 3.10 3.07
CA LEU A 16 -15.95 1.83 3.74
C LEU A 16 -15.59 1.87 5.24
N GLU A 17 -14.93 2.94 5.70
CA GLU A 17 -14.34 3.07 7.04
C GLU A 17 -13.40 1.91 7.40
N ILE A 18 -12.75 1.33 6.37
CA ILE A 18 -11.81 0.21 6.48
C ILE A 18 -10.40 0.72 6.12
N HIS A 19 -9.38 0.19 6.78
CA HIS A 19 -8.01 0.59 6.51
C HIS A 19 -7.55 0.12 5.12
N LEU A 20 -6.80 0.95 4.37
CA LEU A 20 -6.32 0.63 3.00
C LEU A 20 -5.62 -0.75 2.90
N PHE A 21 -4.91 -1.14 3.95
CA PHE A 21 -4.19 -2.41 4.03
C PHE A 21 -5.11 -3.63 4.17
N GLU A 22 -6.30 -3.45 4.75
CA GLU A 22 -7.32 -4.50 4.86
C GLU A 22 -8.09 -4.70 3.56
N ILE A 23 -8.24 -3.65 2.75
CA ILE A 23 -8.91 -3.74 1.44
C ILE A 23 -7.99 -4.38 0.39
N TRP A 24 -6.69 -4.10 0.45
CA TRP A 24 -5.69 -4.67 -0.46
C TRP A 24 -4.53 -5.37 0.29
N PRO A 25 -4.81 -6.47 1.02
CA PRO A 25 -3.79 -7.18 1.77
C PRO A 25 -2.71 -7.74 0.85
N GLY A 26 -3.05 -8.19 -0.36
CA GLY A 26 -2.08 -8.74 -1.32
C GLY A 26 -1.04 -7.74 -1.86
N ARG A 27 -1.14 -6.44 -1.55
CA ARG A 27 -0.06 -5.48 -1.86
C ARG A 27 1.00 -5.40 -0.77
N TYR A 28 0.65 -5.81 0.44
CA TYR A 28 1.43 -5.60 1.66
C TYR A 28 1.71 -6.87 2.44
N PHE A 29 1.01 -7.96 2.14
CA PHE A 29 1.20 -9.26 2.75
C PHE A 29 1.56 -10.26 1.67
N ASP A 30 2.61 -11.03 1.92
CA ASP A 30 2.97 -12.17 1.07
C ASP A 30 1.97 -13.31 1.25
N MET A 31 2.06 -14.37 0.44
CA MET A 31 1.21 -15.56 0.56
C MET A 31 1.30 -16.21 1.96
N ASP A 32 2.42 -16.04 2.64
CA ASP A 32 2.65 -16.48 4.02
C ASP A 32 2.16 -15.48 5.10
N GLY A 33 1.47 -14.40 4.71
CA GLY A 33 0.94 -13.39 5.64
C GLY A 33 2.00 -12.47 6.25
N GLN A 34 3.22 -12.51 5.73
CA GLN A 34 4.33 -11.66 6.16
C GLN A 34 4.19 -10.27 5.54
N LEU A 35 4.41 -9.22 6.33
CA LEU A 35 4.39 -7.84 5.82
C LEU A 35 5.54 -7.67 4.81
N ILE A 36 5.20 -7.44 3.54
CA ILE A 36 6.13 -7.08 2.49
C ILE A 36 6.62 -5.67 2.79
N GLU A 37 7.76 -5.55 3.46
CA GLU A 37 8.46 -4.30 3.69
C GLU A 37 8.95 -3.77 2.33
N ARG A 38 8.13 -2.97 1.65
CA ARG A 38 8.59 -2.19 0.51
C ARG A 38 9.51 -1.11 1.07
N LEU A 39 10.81 -1.40 1.09
CA LEU A 39 11.85 -0.37 1.15
C LEU A 39 11.54 0.59 0.00
N ILE A 40 10.93 1.72 0.35
CA ILE A 40 10.78 2.89 -0.52
C ILE A 40 12.16 3.07 -1.13
N TYR A 41 12.26 2.93 -2.46
CA TYR A 41 13.53 2.98 -3.20
C TYR A 41 14.42 4.02 -2.53
N LYS A 42 15.45 3.57 -1.80
CA LYS A 42 16.58 4.44 -1.52
C LYS A 42 17.04 4.84 -2.91
N VAL A 43 16.76 6.09 -3.27
CA VAL A 43 17.26 6.64 -4.51
C VAL A 43 18.77 6.52 -4.37
N SER A 44 19.36 5.57 -5.10
CA SER A 44 20.79 5.48 -5.24
C SER A 44 21.19 6.69 -6.07
N THR A 45 21.42 7.83 -5.40
CA THR A 45 22.17 8.93 -5.99
C THR A 45 23.65 8.56 -5.82
N GLU A 46 24.17 7.83 -6.80
CA GLU A 46 25.59 7.91 -7.19
C GLU A 46 25.71 8.91 -8.34
#